data_AF-A0A1V4XCP2-F1
#
_entry.id   AF-A0A1V4XCP2-F1
#
_cell.length_a   1.000
_cell.length_b   1.000
_cell.length_c   1.000
_cell.angle_alpha   90.00
_cell.angle_beta   90.00
_cell.angle_gamma   90.00
#
_symmetry.space_group_name_H-M   'P 1'
#
loop_
_entity.id
_entity.type
_entity.pdbx_description
1 polymer ?
#
loop_
_entity_poly.entity_id
_entity_poly.type
_entity_poly.pdbx_seq_one_letter_code
_entity_poly.pdbx_strand_id
1 'polypeptide(L)'
;MKKTSPWFILLFPVAIPAMIVLDYFGHRVIAFVLLAALVVTFAAYVRSVAGRFRSLRGRMTSLAGALFDPGTGSIRHYPYHHTLSGTVSGHRLHFSLLGHDERSLCQVFLECPVSRALFVEAGADPRELPPEVGEQLSLPGFRSLQALPRKVPFLKRILSGLAGSGGPGLALRKQLDDPFSPPSLKRDVEMLIRLSESMAGGPGGRET
;
A
#
# COMPACT_ATOMS: atom_id res chain seq x y z
N MET A 1 72.43 -40.02 0.79
CA MET A 1 71.83 -39.02 1.71
C MET A 1 71.63 -37.72 0.93
N LYS A 2 70.37 -37.35 0.63
CA LYS A 2 70.05 -36.14 -0.14
C LYS A 2 70.33 -34.90 0.73
N LYS A 3 71.23 -34.01 0.29
CA LYS A 3 71.52 -32.73 0.93
C LYS A 3 70.25 -31.88 0.91
N THR A 4 69.57 -31.76 2.04
CA THR A 4 68.49 -30.78 2.23
C THR A 4 69.10 -29.38 2.13
N SER A 5 68.51 -28.56 1.26
CA SER A 5 68.99 -27.22 0.92
C SER A 5 68.98 -26.29 2.16
N PRO A 6 70.07 -25.55 2.46
CA PRO A 6 70.14 -24.65 3.61
C PRO A 6 69.11 -23.50 3.56
N TRP A 7 68.51 -23.25 2.40
CA TRP A 7 67.45 -22.28 2.19
C TRP A 7 66.18 -22.56 3.01
N PHE A 8 65.92 -23.83 3.35
CA PHE A 8 64.74 -24.21 4.15
C PHE A 8 64.82 -23.70 5.60
N ILE A 9 66.03 -23.58 6.15
CA ILE A 9 66.28 -23.08 7.52
C ILE A 9 66.14 -21.55 7.57
N LEU A 10 66.47 -20.86 6.48
CA LEU A 10 66.34 -19.40 6.34
C LEU A 10 64.90 -18.92 6.07
N LEU A 11 64.07 -19.75 5.44
CA LEU A 11 62.66 -19.44 5.17
C LEU A 11 61.78 -19.50 6.43
N PHE A 12 62.11 -20.37 7.38
CA PHE A 12 61.33 -20.57 8.61
C PHE A 12 61.17 -19.31 9.50
N PRO A 13 62.23 -18.55 9.84
CA PRO A 13 62.13 -17.35 10.67
C PRO A 13 61.45 -16.16 9.97
N VAL A 14 61.21 -16.24 8.66
CA VAL A 14 60.45 -15.22 7.91
C VAL A 14 59.00 -15.65 7.71
N ALA A 15 58.78 -16.92 7.37
CA ALA A 15 57.45 -17.47 7.10
C ALA A 15 56.57 -17.53 8.36
N ILE A 16 57.14 -17.83 9.53
CA ILE A 16 56.37 -17.92 10.78
C ILE A 16 55.87 -16.53 11.24
N PRO A 17 56.71 -15.48 11.35
CA PRO A 17 56.23 -14.14 11.66
C PRO A 17 55.28 -13.59 10.59
N ALA A 18 55.54 -13.88 9.31
CA ALA A 18 54.64 -13.48 8.23
C ALA A 18 53.27 -14.16 8.37
N MET A 19 53.19 -15.46 8.67
CA MET A 19 51.94 -16.14 8.97
C MET A 19 51.25 -15.56 10.21
N ILE A 20 51.98 -15.30 11.29
CA ILE A 20 51.40 -14.73 12.52
C ILE A 20 50.85 -13.31 12.26
N VAL A 21 51.56 -12.49 11.47
CA VAL A 21 51.09 -11.15 11.07
C VAL A 21 49.89 -11.26 10.13
N LEU A 22 49.89 -12.20 9.19
CA LEU A 22 48.77 -12.45 8.27
C LEU A 22 47.53 -12.97 9.02
N ASP A 23 47.71 -13.80 10.04
CA ASP A 23 46.64 -14.34 10.89
C ASP A 23 46.09 -13.25 11.82
N TYR A 24 46.98 -12.48 12.45
CA TYR A 24 46.62 -11.42 13.40
C TYR A 24 46.00 -10.17 12.74
N PHE A 25 46.51 -9.74 11.58
CA PHE A 25 45.96 -8.61 10.84
C PHE A 25 44.94 -9.02 9.78
N GLY A 26 45.04 -10.22 9.21
CA GLY A 26 44.12 -10.69 8.17
C GLY A 26 42.69 -10.76 8.66
N HIS A 27 42.44 -11.30 9.86
CA HIS A 27 41.09 -11.31 10.43
C HIS A 27 40.57 -9.90 10.72
N ARG A 28 41.42 -8.97 11.14
CA ARG A 28 41.03 -7.56 11.38
C ARG A 28 40.72 -6.82 10.09
N VAL A 29 41.53 -7.04 9.05
CA VAL A 29 41.31 -6.48 7.71
C VAL A 29 40.04 -7.05 7.09
N ILE A 30 39.82 -8.36 7.17
CA ILE A 30 38.58 -9.02 6.70
C ILE A 30 37.37 -8.49 7.47
N ALA A 31 37.44 -8.40 8.80
CA ALA A 31 36.37 -7.86 9.62
C ALA A 31 36.04 -6.40 9.26
N PHE A 32 37.07 -5.57 9.02
CA PHE A 32 36.89 -4.20 8.57
C PHE A 32 36.22 -4.12 7.19
N VAL A 33 36.66 -4.94 6.23
CA VAL A 33 36.07 -5.00 4.88
C VAL A 33 34.60 -5.44 4.95
N LEU A 34 34.28 -6.46 5.75
CA LEU A 34 32.91 -6.92 5.96
C LEU A 34 32.04 -5.85 6.61
N LEU A 35 32.56 -5.15 7.63
CA LEU A 35 31.86 -4.06 8.29
C LEU A 35 31.61 -2.89 7.32
N ALA A 36 32.63 -2.50 6.54
CA ALA A 36 32.50 -1.46 5.54
C ALA A 36 31.46 -1.84 4.47
N ALA A 37 31.48 -3.08 3.98
CA ALA A 37 30.49 -3.59 3.04
C ALA A 37 29.08 -3.53 3.65
N LEU A 38 28.90 -3.99 4.89
CA LEU A 38 27.62 -3.95 5.59
C LEU A 38 27.09 -2.51 5.75
N VAL A 39 27.96 -1.58 6.13
CA VAL A 39 27.60 -0.15 6.25
C VAL A 39 27.19 0.44 4.91
N VAL A 40 27.92 0.15 3.83
CA VAL A 40 27.57 0.62 2.48
C VAL A 40 26.24 0.03 2.01
N THR A 41 26.04 -1.29 2.20
CA THR A 41 24.77 -1.96 1.86
C THR A 41 23.61 -1.38 2.67
N PHE A 42 23.79 -1.15 3.97
CA PHE A 42 22.78 -0.54 4.82
C PHE A 42 22.46 0.89 4.39
N ALA A 43 23.46 1.72 4.12
CA ALA A 43 23.27 3.09 3.64
C ALA A 43 22.54 3.11 2.29
N ALA A 44 22.90 2.21 1.37
CA ALA A 44 22.22 2.06 0.08
C ALA A 44 20.74 1.64 0.28
N TYR A 45 20.48 0.71 1.19
CA TYR A 45 19.12 0.28 1.53
C TYR A 45 18.30 1.44 2.11
N VAL A 46 18.83 2.16 3.11
CA VAL A 46 18.15 3.32 3.72
C VAL A 46 17.86 4.39 2.67
N ARG A 47 18.82 4.67 1.77
CA ARG A 47 18.61 5.61 0.67
C ARG A 47 17.51 5.16 -0.28
N SER A 48 17.48 3.87 -0.62
CA SER A 48 16.43 3.28 -1.47
C SER A 48 15.05 3.41 -0.82
N VAL A 49 14.92 3.06 0.46
CA VAL A 49 13.68 3.20 1.23
C VAL A 49 13.23 4.66 1.29
N ALA A 50 14.14 5.59 1.62
CA ALA A 50 13.84 7.01 1.66
C ALA A 50 13.41 7.57 0.29
N GLY A 51 14.02 7.08 -0.80
CA GLY A 51 13.63 7.42 -2.16
C GLY A 51 12.22 6.94 -2.52
N ARG A 52 11.91 5.68 -2.21
CA ARG A 52 10.57 5.10 -2.41
C ARG A 52 9.50 5.87 -1.61
N PHE A 53 9.78 6.17 -0.36
CA PHE A 53 8.86 6.94 0.48
C PHE A 53 8.60 8.35 -0.07
N ARG A 54 9.64 9.05 -0.53
CA ARG A 54 9.48 10.37 -1.15
C ARG A 54 8.66 10.31 -2.45
N SER A 55 8.96 9.34 -3.31
CA SER A 55 8.20 9.12 -4.55
C SER A 55 6.73 8.85 -4.26
N LEU A 56 6.45 7.94 -3.33
CA LEU A 56 5.10 7.60 -2.90
C LEU A 56 4.36 8.81 -2.31
N ARG A 57 5.02 9.57 -1.43
CA ARG A 57 4.44 10.80 -0.87
C ARG A 57 4.11 11.78 -1.98
N GLY A 58 4.99 11.96 -2.96
CA GLY A 58 4.75 12.78 -4.15
C GLY A 58 3.53 12.33 -4.97
N ARG A 59 3.42 11.03 -5.25
CA ARG A 59 2.25 10.46 -5.96
C ARG A 59 0.96 10.66 -5.17
N MET A 60 0.98 10.44 -3.85
CA MET A 60 -0.17 10.66 -2.97
C MET A 60 -0.58 12.14 -2.92
N THR A 61 0.37 13.07 -2.85
CA THR A 61 0.06 14.52 -2.88
C THR A 61 -0.52 14.95 -4.22
N SER A 62 0.03 14.44 -5.33
CA SER A 62 -0.50 14.72 -6.66
C SER A 62 -1.92 14.16 -6.82
N LEU A 63 -2.15 12.95 -6.30
CA LEU A 63 -3.46 12.31 -6.32
C LEU A 63 -4.48 13.08 -5.48
N ALA A 64 -4.09 13.52 -4.29
CA ALA A 64 -4.95 14.33 -3.42
C ALA A 64 -5.38 15.63 -4.10
N GLY A 65 -4.44 16.33 -4.77
CA GLY A 65 -4.76 17.55 -5.52
C GLY A 65 -5.60 17.32 -6.78
N ALA A 66 -5.58 16.11 -7.34
CA ALA A 66 -6.37 15.76 -8.52
C ALA A 66 -7.80 15.29 -8.18
N LEU A 67 -7.99 14.70 -7.00
CA LEU A 67 -9.25 14.08 -6.58
C LEU A 67 -10.08 14.97 -5.65
N PHE A 68 -9.47 15.62 -4.66
CA PHE A 68 -10.20 16.33 -3.61
C PHE A 68 -10.37 17.81 -3.89
N ASP A 69 -11.38 18.39 -3.24
CA ASP A 69 -11.57 19.83 -3.19
C ASP A 69 -10.37 20.53 -2.53
N PRO A 70 -10.05 21.78 -2.92
CA PRO A 70 -8.91 22.51 -2.37
C PRO A 70 -8.98 22.62 -0.84
N GLY A 71 -7.92 22.17 -0.16
CA GLY A 71 -7.77 22.30 1.29
C GLY A 71 -8.47 21.23 2.14
N THR A 72 -9.18 20.27 1.53
CA THR A 72 -9.91 19.23 2.29
C THR A 72 -9.12 17.91 2.38
N GLY A 73 -8.12 17.73 1.53
CA GLY A 73 -7.26 16.54 1.49
C GLY A 73 -6.32 16.42 2.70
N SER A 74 -6.29 15.23 3.29
CA SER A 74 -5.37 14.82 4.36
C SER A 74 -4.72 13.49 3.99
N ILE A 75 -3.42 13.37 4.24
CA ILE A 75 -2.60 12.19 3.92
C ILE A 75 -2.08 11.58 5.22
N ARG A 76 -2.24 10.27 5.40
CA ARG A 76 -1.65 9.53 6.51
C ARG A 76 -0.85 8.34 6.00
N HIS A 77 0.33 8.16 6.56
CA HIS A 77 1.21 7.03 6.23
C HIS A 77 1.31 6.11 7.45
N TYR A 78 0.98 4.84 7.24
CA TYR A 78 1.17 3.75 8.19
C TYR A 78 2.13 2.72 7.58
N PRO A 79 2.79 1.88 8.40
CA PRO A 79 3.51 0.73 7.86
C PRO A 79 2.56 -0.13 7.01
N TYR A 80 2.91 -0.36 5.74
CA TYR A 80 2.12 -1.17 4.79
C TYR A 80 0.75 -0.62 4.37
N HIS A 81 0.42 0.61 4.77
CA HIS A 81 -0.88 1.19 4.49
C HIS A 81 -0.81 2.71 4.34
N HIS A 82 -1.38 3.24 3.26
CA HIS A 82 -1.38 4.67 2.99
C HIS A 82 -2.78 5.17 2.72
N THR A 83 -3.20 6.21 3.43
CA THR A 83 -4.55 6.75 3.30
C THR A 83 -4.57 8.20 2.89
N LEU A 84 -5.57 8.51 2.08
CA LEU A 84 -5.96 9.80 1.61
C LEU A 84 -7.41 10.01 2.01
N SER A 85 -7.73 11.08 2.72
CA SER A 85 -9.10 11.42 3.09
C SER A 85 -9.38 12.86 2.70
N GLY A 86 -10.53 13.14 2.14
CA GLY A 86 -10.93 14.51 1.78
C GLY A 86 -12.38 14.58 1.34
N THR A 87 -12.76 15.69 0.72
CA THR A 87 -14.09 15.85 0.11
C THR A 87 -13.98 15.89 -1.40
N VAL A 88 -14.97 15.31 -2.08
CA VAL A 88 -15.16 15.38 -3.53
C VAL A 88 -16.62 15.66 -3.78
N SER A 89 -16.94 16.79 -4.44
CA SER A 89 -18.33 17.15 -4.77
C SER A 89 -19.25 17.18 -3.53
N GLY A 90 -18.73 17.59 -2.37
CA GLY A 90 -19.47 17.62 -1.10
C GLY A 90 -19.58 16.27 -0.37
N HIS A 91 -19.09 15.17 -0.94
CA HIS A 91 -19.04 13.87 -0.29
C HIS A 91 -17.68 13.61 0.35
N ARG A 92 -17.65 13.00 1.53
CA ARG A 92 -16.40 12.63 2.18
C ARG A 92 -15.90 11.29 1.65
N LEU A 93 -14.67 11.29 1.15
CA LEU A 93 -14.06 10.16 0.47
C LEU A 93 -12.74 9.78 1.15
N HIS A 94 -12.50 8.48 1.27
CA HIS A 94 -11.27 7.90 1.79
C HIS A 94 -10.71 6.91 0.79
N PHE A 95 -9.51 7.16 0.31
CA PHE A 95 -8.73 6.25 -0.50
C PHE A 95 -7.64 5.62 0.35
N SER A 96 -7.54 4.29 0.30
CA SER A 96 -6.59 3.50 1.07
C SER A 96 -5.83 2.57 0.15
N LEU A 97 -4.51 2.59 0.23
CA LEU A 97 -3.62 1.69 -0.49
C LEU A 97 -3.03 0.68 0.49
N LEU A 98 -3.36 -0.60 0.29
CA LEU A 98 -2.88 -1.73 1.07
C LEU A 98 -1.76 -2.44 0.30
N GLY A 99 -0.55 -2.43 0.86
CA GLY A 99 0.64 -3.01 0.24
C GLY A 99 1.61 -2.00 -0.36
N HIS A 100 2.75 -2.49 -0.86
CA HIS A 100 3.88 -1.67 -1.34
C HIS A 100 4.12 -1.76 -2.86
N ASP A 101 3.42 -2.65 -3.57
CA ASP A 101 3.74 -3.01 -4.95
C ASP A 101 2.70 -2.49 -5.96
N GLU A 102 3.04 -2.59 -7.25
CA GLU A 102 2.21 -2.14 -8.39
C GLU A 102 0.84 -2.82 -8.47
N ARG A 103 0.67 -3.98 -7.81
CA ARG A 103 -0.62 -4.69 -7.68
C ARG A 103 -1.27 -4.52 -6.31
N SER A 104 -0.99 -3.41 -5.63
CA SER A 104 -1.52 -3.12 -4.30
C SER A 104 -3.04 -3.04 -4.35
N LEU A 105 -3.68 -3.49 -3.27
CA LEU A 105 -5.12 -3.46 -3.13
C LEU A 105 -5.52 -2.01 -2.82
N CYS A 106 -6.28 -1.41 -3.72
CA CYS A 106 -6.90 -0.12 -3.51
C CYS A 106 -8.27 -0.31 -2.86
N GLN A 107 -8.56 0.52 -1.88
CA GLN A 107 -9.88 0.62 -1.27
C GLN A 107 -10.33 2.07 -1.33
N VAL A 108 -11.43 2.32 -2.04
CA VAL A 108 -12.11 3.61 -2.13
C VAL A 108 -13.35 3.53 -1.28
N PHE A 109 -13.50 4.44 -0.33
CA PHE A 109 -14.64 4.50 0.57
C PHE A 109 -15.33 5.86 0.50
N LEU A 110 -16.62 5.85 0.16
CA LEU A 110 -17.47 7.03 0.11
C LEU A 110 -18.39 7.04 1.34
N GLU A 111 -18.22 8.02 2.22
CA GLU A 111 -19.12 8.24 3.35
C GLU A 111 -20.48 8.73 2.85
N CYS A 112 -21.50 7.90 3.02
CA CYS A 112 -22.88 8.22 2.68
C CYS A 112 -23.85 7.39 3.54
N PRO A 113 -25.06 7.91 3.83
CA PRO A 113 -26.07 7.12 4.51
C PRO A 113 -26.55 5.99 3.59
N VAL A 114 -26.30 4.74 3.98
CA VAL A 114 -26.81 3.56 3.26
C VAL A 114 -27.92 2.90 4.09
N SER A 115 -29.07 2.69 3.46
CA SER A 115 -30.26 2.08 4.08
C SER A 115 -30.18 0.55 4.14
N ARG A 116 -29.50 -0.08 3.19
CA ARG A 116 -29.41 -1.54 3.02
C ARG A 116 -27.96 -2.02 2.99
N ALA A 117 -27.68 -3.15 3.64
CA ALA A 117 -26.38 -3.81 3.48
C ALA A 117 -26.31 -4.46 2.09
N LEU A 118 -25.19 -4.28 1.41
CA LEU A 118 -24.88 -4.95 0.15
C LEU A 118 -23.46 -5.47 0.24
N PHE A 119 -23.22 -6.67 -0.29
CA PHE A 119 -21.88 -7.17 -0.50
C PHE A 119 -21.85 -7.89 -1.84
N VAL A 120 -20.96 -7.47 -2.71
CA VAL A 120 -20.73 -8.05 -4.03
C VAL A 120 -19.25 -8.34 -4.15
N GLU A 121 -18.91 -9.54 -4.59
CA GLU A 121 -17.53 -9.95 -4.85
C GLU A 121 -17.34 -10.21 -6.35
N ALA A 122 -16.10 -10.11 -6.81
CA ALA A 122 -15.75 -10.44 -8.18
C ALA A 122 -16.13 -11.90 -8.50
N GLY A 123 -16.85 -12.10 -9.60
CA GLY A 123 -17.37 -13.41 -10.00
C GLY A 123 -18.75 -13.76 -9.44
N ALA A 124 -19.42 -12.84 -8.71
CA ALA A 124 -20.83 -12.99 -8.35
C ALA A 124 -21.71 -13.09 -9.60
N ASP A 125 -22.78 -13.90 -9.54
CA ASP A 125 -23.73 -14.03 -10.65
C ASP A 125 -24.47 -12.69 -10.85
N PRO A 126 -24.38 -12.05 -12.03
CA PRO A 126 -25.07 -10.79 -12.30
C PRO A 126 -26.59 -10.85 -12.13
N ARG A 127 -27.19 -12.05 -12.13
CA ARG A 127 -28.63 -12.26 -11.86
C ARG A 127 -29.01 -12.09 -10.39
N GLU A 128 -28.04 -12.27 -9.48
CA GLU A 128 -28.24 -12.12 -8.03
C GLU A 128 -27.95 -10.69 -7.56
N LEU A 129 -27.45 -9.83 -8.46
CA LEU A 129 -27.12 -8.45 -8.16
C LEU A 129 -28.36 -7.54 -8.32
N PRO A 130 -28.51 -6.52 -7.46
CA PRO A 130 -29.46 -5.45 -7.74
C PRO A 130 -29.17 -4.85 -9.13
N PRO A 131 -30.19 -4.54 -9.94
CA PRO A 131 -30.00 -4.04 -11.30
C PRO A 131 -29.16 -2.76 -11.35
N GLU A 132 -29.29 -1.91 -10.32
CA GLU A 132 -28.48 -0.69 -10.11
C GLU A 132 -26.98 -0.97 -10.04
N VAL A 133 -26.60 -2.15 -9.53
CA VAL A 133 -25.22 -2.53 -9.24
C VAL A 133 -24.63 -3.35 -10.39
N GLY A 134 -25.43 -4.20 -11.03
CA GLY A 134 -24.99 -5.06 -12.14
C GLY A 134 -24.44 -4.29 -13.34
N GLU A 135 -25.07 -3.17 -13.73
CA GLU A 135 -24.60 -2.34 -14.85
C GLU A 135 -23.31 -1.56 -14.51
N GLN A 136 -23.09 -1.30 -13.23
CA GLN A 136 -22.01 -0.42 -12.75
C GLN A 136 -20.72 -1.17 -12.38
N LEU A 137 -20.76 -2.51 -12.36
CA LEU A 137 -19.67 -3.38 -11.87
C LEU A 137 -18.66 -3.85 -12.92
N SER A 138 -18.74 -3.36 -14.16
CA SER A 138 -17.76 -3.65 -15.22
C SER A 138 -16.45 -2.86 -15.05
N LEU A 139 -15.89 -2.86 -13.84
CA LEU A 139 -14.69 -2.07 -13.51
C LEU A 139 -13.42 -2.93 -13.63
N PRO A 140 -12.37 -2.42 -14.29
CA PRO A 140 -11.10 -3.12 -14.37
C PRO A 140 -10.53 -3.30 -12.96
N GLY A 141 -10.09 -4.52 -12.64
CA GLY A 141 -9.50 -4.83 -11.34
C GLY A 141 -10.51 -4.92 -10.18
N PHE A 142 -11.81 -4.96 -10.44
CA PHE A 142 -12.83 -5.12 -9.39
C PHE A 142 -12.56 -6.36 -8.51
N ARG A 143 -12.67 -6.19 -7.19
CA ARG A 143 -12.58 -7.28 -6.21
C ARG A 143 -13.84 -7.39 -5.38
N SER A 144 -14.31 -6.29 -4.79
CA SER A 144 -15.55 -6.32 -4.02
C SER A 144 -16.15 -4.92 -3.89
N LEU A 145 -17.47 -4.85 -3.79
CA LEU A 145 -18.23 -3.65 -3.42
C LEU A 145 -19.05 -3.99 -2.17
N GLN A 146 -18.92 -3.17 -1.14
CA GLN A 146 -19.64 -3.35 0.12
C GLN A 146 -20.37 -2.07 0.49
N ALA A 147 -21.67 -2.17 0.77
CA ALA A 147 -22.44 -1.10 1.36
C ALA A 147 -22.61 -1.35 2.86
N LEU A 148 -22.13 -0.40 3.66
CA LEU A 148 -22.06 -0.47 5.11
C LEU A 148 -23.15 0.44 5.71
N PRO A 149 -24.27 -0.13 6.20
CA PRO A 149 -25.35 0.66 6.79
C PRO A 149 -24.95 1.21 8.16
N ARG A 150 -25.68 2.23 8.66
CA ARG A 150 -25.39 2.92 9.94
C ARG A 150 -25.28 1.99 11.17
N LYS A 151 -25.83 0.77 11.09
CA LYS A 151 -25.80 -0.29 12.13
C LYS A 151 -24.65 -1.30 11.97
N VAL A 152 -23.41 -0.88 11.68
CA VAL A 152 -22.27 -1.82 11.72
C VAL A 152 -21.67 -1.90 13.14
N PRO A 153 -21.55 -3.09 13.76
CA PRO A 153 -20.85 -3.27 15.03
C PRO A 153 -19.42 -2.74 14.97
N PHE A 154 -18.97 -2.04 16.02
CA PHE A 154 -17.66 -1.38 16.11
C PHE A 154 -16.47 -2.31 15.79
N LEU A 155 -16.55 -3.60 16.14
CA LEU A 155 -15.48 -4.58 15.88
C LEU A 155 -15.33 -4.94 14.39
N LYS A 156 -16.44 -5.11 13.66
CA LYS A 156 -16.39 -5.36 12.20
C LYS A 156 -15.81 -4.18 11.43
N ARG A 157 -15.97 -2.98 11.98
CA ARG A 157 -15.49 -1.70 11.45
C ARG A 157 -13.97 -1.56 11.50
N ILE A 158 -13.33 -2.16 12.50
CA ILE A 158 -11.87 -2.20 12.67
C ILE A 158 -11.26 -3.34 11.83
N LEU A 159 -11.92 -4.50 11.83
CA LEU A 159 -11.44 -5.70 11.11
C LEU A 159 -11.55 -5.60 9.57
N SER A 160 -12.40 -4.71 9.04
CA SER A 160 -12.57 -4.53 7.59
C SER A 160 -11.47 -3.69 6.93
N GLY A 161 -10.37 -3.37 7.63
CA GLY A 161 -9.25 -2.64 7.04
C GLY A 161 -9.56 -1.18 6.69
N LEU A 162 -10.69 -0.64 7.16
CA LEU A 162 -11.04 0.78 7.06
C LEU A 162 -10.23 1.58 8.08
N ALA A 163 -8.91 1.60 7.95
CA ALA A 163 -8.05 2.43 8.78
C ALA A 163 -8.23 3.92 8.36
N GLY A 164 -9.32 4.54 8.78
CA GLY A 164 -9.63 5.95 8.54
C GLY A 164 -11.12 6.30 8.47
N SER A 165 -12.00 5.36 8.11
CA SER A 165 -13.40 5.66 7.81
C SER A 165 -14.36 4.63 8.40
N GLY A 166 -14.72 4.84 9.67
CA GLY A 166 -15.67 4.01 10.41
C GLY A 166 -17.14 4.40 10.23
N GLY A 167 -17.47 5.17 9.21
CA GLY A 167 -18.84 5.65 8.95
C GLY A 167 -19.69 4.66 8.15
N PRO A 168 -21.01 4.89 8.05
CA PRO A 168 -21.80 4.29 6.98
C PRO A 168 -21.30 4.76 5.62
N GLY A 169 -21.37 3.90 4.61
CA GLY A 169 -20.92 4.27 3.27
C GLY A 169 -20.72 3.09 2.33
N LEU A 170 -20.11 3.39 1.19
CA LEU A 170 -19.81 2.42 0.14
C LEU A 170 -18.30 2.20 0.09
N ALA A 171 -17.86 0.95 0.18
CA ALA A 171 -16.47 0.53 0.11
C ALA A 171 -16.24 -0.29 -1.16
N LEU A 172 -15.48 0.27 -2.10
CA LEU A 172 -15.04 -0.38 -3.32
C LEU A 172 -13.59 -0.84 -3.15
N ARG A 173 -13.33 -2.12 -3.38
CA ARG A 173 -11.99 -2.69 -3.40
C ARG A 173 -11.62 -3.10 -4.82
N LYS A 174 -10.43 -2.69 -5.25
CA LYS A 174 -9.88 -2.97 -6.57
C LYS A 174 -8.41 -3.33 -6.49
N GLN A 175 -7.96 -4.17 -7.40
CA GLN A 175 -6.55 -4.45 -7.63
C GLN A 175 -6.20 -3.94 -9.03
N LEU A 176 -5.49 -2.82 -9.09
CA LEU A 176 -5.17 -2.10 -10.33
C LEU A 176 -3.69 -2.23 -10.63
N ASP A 177 -3.32 -2.15 -11.91
CA ASP A 177 -1.91 -2.08 -12.34
C ASP A 177 -1.30 -0.68 -12.07
N ASP A 178 -2.11 0.39 -12.12
CA ASP A 178 -1.70 1.73 -11.67
C ASP A 178 -2.70 2.30 -10.64
N PRO A 179 -2.41 2.15 -9.33
CA PRO A 179 -3.30 2.59 -8.27
C PRO A 179 -3.34 4.12 -8.09
N PHE A 180 -2.45 4.87 -8.75
CA PHE A 180 -2.38 6.33 -8.63
C PHE A 180 -2.98 7.07 -9.83
N SER A 181 -3.61 6.36 -10.76
CA SER A 181 -4.21 6.94 -11.96
C SER A 181 -5.43 7.81 -11.62
N PRO A 182 -5.34 9.17 -11.70
CA PRO A 182 -6.48 10.03 -11.39
C PRO A 182 -7.73 9.76 -12.25
N PRO A 183 -7.65 9.52 -13.58
CA PRO A 183 -8.86 9.30 -14.38
C PRO A 183 -9.54 7.97 -14.07
N SER A 184 -8.82 6.98 -13.57
CA SER A 184 -9.42 5.71 -13.13
C SER A 184 -10.17 5.89 -11.82
N LEU A 185 -9.56 6.58 -10.86
CA LEU A 185 -10.20 6.86 -9.57
C LEU A 185 -11.36 7.84 -9.67
N LYS A 186 -11.31 8.85 -10.56
CA LYS A 186 -12.47 9.74 -10.80
C LYS A 186 -13.68 8.96 -11.29
N ARG A 187 -13.50 8.06 -12.25
CA ARG A 187 -14.57 7.17 -12.74
C ARG A 187 -15.15 6.30 -11.62
N ASP A 188 -14.28 5.75 -10.77
CA ASP A 188 -14.70 4.94 -9.62
C ASP A 188 -15.51 5.77 -8.60
N VAL A 189 -15.05 7.00 -8.30
CA VAL A 189 -15.73 7.92 -7.37
C VAL A 189 -17.08 8.37 -7.93
N GLU A 190 -17.16 8.75 -9.20
CA GLU A 190 -18.41 9.13 -9.86
C GLU A 190 -19.43 7.97 -9.85
N MET A 191 -18.97 6.74 -10.10
CA MET A 191 -19.81 5.55 -10.01
C MET A 191 -20.32 5.35 -8.58
N LEU A 192 -19.47 5.48 -7.56
CA LEU A 192 -19.89 5.38 -6.16
C LEU A 192 -20.90 6.46 -5.76
N ILE A 193 -20.74 7.69 -6.26
CA ILE A 193 -21.70 8.77 -6.00
C ILE A 193 -23.06 8.41 -6.63
N ARG A 194 -23.10 8.01 -7.90
CA ARG A 194 -24.34 7.59 -8.58
C ARG A 194 -25.03 6.41 -7.87
N LEU A 195 -24.24 5.43 -7.43
CA LEU A 195 -24.73 4.28 -6.68
C LEU A 195 -25.28 4.68 -5.30
N SER A 196 -24.67 5.69 -4.65
CA SER A 196 -25.19 6.23 -3.40
C SER A 196 -26.53 6.94 -3.58
N GLU A 197 -26.70 7.66 -4.70
CA GLU A 197 -27.94 8.36 -5.04
C GLU A 197 -29.07 7.39 -5.39
N SER A 198 -28.77 6.31 -6.15
CA SER A 198 -29.77 5.28 -6.48
C SER A 198 -30.28 4.56 -5.23
N MET A 199 -29.38 4.25 -4.29
CA MET A 199 -29.72 3.61 -3.02
C MET A 199 -30.49 4.52 -2.06
N ALA A 200 -30.32 5.84 -2.18
CA ALA A 200 -31.09 6.83 -1.42
C ALA A 200 -32.48 7.08 -2.01
N GLY A 201 -32.65 6.93 -3.34
CA GLY A 201 -33.87 7.22 -4.10
C GLY A 201 -34.92 6.10 -4.16
N GLY A 202 -34.74 4.99 -3.44
CA GLY A 202 -35.74 3.91 -3.40
C GLY A 202 -37.12 4.37 -2.88
N PRO A 203 -38.24 3.71 -3.26
CA PRO A 203 -39.62 4.19 -3.07
C PRO A 203 -40.14 4.12 -1.62
N GLY A 204 -39.39 4.65 -0.66
CA GLY A 204 -39.79 4.79 0.75
C GLY A 204 -39.18 6.01 1.45
N GLY A 205 -38.53 6.92 0.72
CA GLY A 205 -37.86 8.11 1.26
C GLY A 205 -38.70 9.40 1.23
N ARG A 206 -40.03 9.29 1.29
CA ARG A 206 -40.94 10.41 1.60
C ARG A 206 -41.85 9.99 2.73
N GLU A 207 -41.36 10.10 3.95
CA GLU A 207 -42.21 10.33 5.11
C GLU A 207 -41.69 11.57 5.83
N THR A 208 -42.49 12.62 5.72
CA THR A 208 -42.71 13.78 6.60
C THR A 208 -41.67 14.10 7.68
#